data_AF-A0A2K8PR39-F1
#
_entry.id   AF-A0A2K8PR39-F1
#
_cell.length_a   1.000
_cell.length_b   1.000
_cell.length_c   1.000
_cell.angle_alpha   90.00
_cell.angle_beta   90.00
_cell.angle_gamma   90.00
#
_symmetry.space_group_name_H-M   'P 1'
#
loop_
_entity.id
_entity.type
_entity.pdbx_description
1 polymer ?
#
loop_
_entity_poly.entity_id
_entity_poly.type
_entity_poly.pdbx_seq_one_letter_code
_entity_poly.pdbx_strand_id
1 'polypeptide(L)'
;MATNRTKVPRPLARQLFVETGHRCAIPTCRATPLEIAHIVPWHRVQRHDFHNMIVLCPNCHTRFDRGDIDRQAMFRYKELLRLSDPNHVAPDDPSPRAGLIRAYRLFQSEMTRWHKTISTLVSAVKYSSGGFPTGNLKPCRTAASIARAAADKLGNLGDEGVAEAANHIFDWYRSWANDVFDLKPSAFNGTRDDYEDRAQERLMAFVMLHEELCAALDLDPTELDFFEAEKSGLGLPEVPLGTRGLWETEE
;
A
#
# COMPACT_ATOMS: atom_id res chain seq x y z
N MET A 1 40.72 -1.66 -14.72
CA MET A 1 39.84 -0.51 -14.99
C MET A 1 38.83 -0.93 -16.07
N ALA A 2 37.53 -0.81 -15.81
CA ALA A 2 36.51 -1.18 -16.79
C ALA A 2 36.41 -0.09 -17.87
N THR A 3 37.09 -0.31 -19.00
CA THR A 3 37.36 0.67 -20.07
C THR A 3 36.15 1.06 -20.92
N ASN A 4 34.94 0.61 -20.61
CA ASN A 4 33.74 0.89 -21.41
C ASN A 4 32.48 1.21 -20.60
N ARG A 5 32.63 1.71 -19.35
CA ARG A 5 31.48 2.15 -18.55
C ARG A 5 31.06 3.56 -18.99
N THR A 6 29.84 3.67 -19.51
CA THR A 6 29.24 4.96 -19.84
C THR A 6 28.96 5.77 -18.56
N LYS A 7 28.87 7.10 -18.70
CA LYS A 7 28.50 7.96 -17.58
C LYS A 7 27.02 7.75 -17.25
N VAL A 8 26.70 7.76 -15.95
CA VAL A 8 25.30 7.74 -15.49
C VAL A 8 24.58 8.97 -16.05
N PRO A 9 23.46 8.81 -16.78
CA PRO A 9 22.71 9.94 -17.31
C PRO A 9 22.29 10.90 -16.20
N ARG A 10 22.39 12.22 -16.45
CA ARG A 10 22.05 13.25 -15.45
C ARG A 10 20.62 13.12 -14.88
N PRO A 11 19.58 12.81 -15.69
CA PRO A 11 18.23 12.62 -15.15
C PRO A 11 18.16 11.46 -14.15
N LEU A 12 18.80 10.33 -14.48
CA LEU A 12 18.86 9.16 -13.62
C LEU A 12 19.65 9.44 -12.33
N ALA A 13 20.79 10.12 -12.43
CA ALA A 13 21.56 10.53 -11.26
C ALA A 13 20.71 11.40 -10.32
N ARG A 14 19.96 12.37 -10.86
CA ARG A 14 19.04 13.20 -10.07
C ARG A 14 18.00 12.35 -9.34
N GLN A 15 17.35 11.42 -10.03
CA GLN A 15 16.35 10.52 -9.40
C GLN A 15 16.96 9.73 -8.24
N LEU A 16 18.17 9.18 -8.42
CA LEU A 16 18.87 8.42 -7.38
C LEU A 16 19.21 9.28 -6.14
N PHE A 17 19.63 10.53 -6.35
CA PHE A 17 19.89 11.45 -5.24
C PHE A 17 18.60 11.89 -4.53
N VAL A 18 17.50 12.09 -5.26
CA VAL A 18 16.20 12.47 -4.68
C VAL A 18 15.60 11.31 -3.87
N GLU A 19 15.63 10.09 -4.40
CA GLU A 19 15.16 8.87 -3.70
C GLU A 19 15.81 8.70 -2.32
N THR A 20 17.08 9.10 -2.21
CA THR A 20 17.84 9.00 -0.96
C THR A 20 17.82 10.28 -0.12
N GLY A 21 17.03 11.28 -0.50
CA GLY A 21 16.95 12.56 0.19
C GLY A 21 18.29 13.29 0.26
N HIS A 22 19.17 13.09 -0.73
CA HIS A 22 20.55 13.57 -0.72
C HIS A 22 21.34 13.12 0.52
N ARG A 23 21.12 11.89 0.98
CA ARG A 23 21.84 11.23 2.09
C ARG A 23 22.22 9.80 1.70
N CYS A 24 23.09 9.17 2.48
CA CYS A 24 23.43 7.77 2.24
C CYS A 24 22.20 6.86 2.42
N ALA A 25 21.99 5.92 1.49
CA ALA A 25 20.90 4.96 1.52
C ALA A 25 20.90 3.98 2.71
N ILE A 26 22.05 3.80 3.38
CA ILE A 26 22.10 2.95 4.59
C ILE A 26 21.28 3.65 5.70
N PRO A 27 20.21 3.04 6.22
CA PRO A 27 19.23 3.72 7.07
C PRO A 27 19.81 4.43 8.29
N THR A 28 20.86 3.84 8.89
CA THR A 28 21.54 4.34 10.10
C THR A 28 22.70 5.29 9.80
N CYS A 29 23.17 5.38 8.55
CA CYS A 29 24.35 6.19 8.20
C CYS A 29 23.97 7.63 7.86
N ARG A 30 23.16 7.80 6.79
CA ARG A 30 22.70 9.11 6.28
C ARG A 30 23.83 10.15 6.05
N ALA A 31 25.09 9.74 5.90
CA ALA A 31 26.21 10.68 5.72
C ALA A 31 26.28 11.28 4.30
N THR A 32 27.07 12.33 4.13
CA THR A 32 27.52 12.94 2.86
C THR A 32 29.05 13.12 2.90
N PRO A 33 29.78 13.28 1.77
CA PRO A 33 29.35 13.28 0.38
C PRO A 33 28.90 11.90 -0.11
N LEU A 34 28.45 11.82 -1.37
CA LEU A 34 27.73 10.65 -1.91
C LEU A 34 28.27 10.19 -3.27
N GLU A 35 28.13 8.90 -3.53
CA GLU A 35 28.56 8.18 -4.72
C GLU A 35 27.44 7.24 -5.19
N ILE A 36 27.38 7.00 -6.50
CA ILE A 36 26.39 6.09 -7.10
C ILE A 36 27.03 4.73 -7.34
N ALA A 37 26.50 3.72 -6.65
CA ALA A 37 26.91 2.32 -6.75
C ALA A 37 25.93 1.51 -7.60
N HIS A 38 26.44 0.52 -8.32
CA HIS A 38 25.62 -0.52 -8.94
C HIS A 38 25.49 -1.71 -7.97
N ILE A 39 24.28 -2.15 -7.67
CA ILE A 39 24.03 -3.28 -6.76
C ILE A 39 24.51 -4.60 -7.41
N VAL A 40 24.07 -4.87 -8.63
CA VAL A 40 24.66 -5.88 -9.53
C VAL A 40 25.72 -5.19 -10.37
N PRO A 41 26.98 -5.67 -10.34
CA PRO A 41 28.11 -4.94 -10.89
C PRO A 41 28.01 -4.73 -12.40
N TRP A 42 28.52 -3.59 -12.87
CA TRP A 42 28.48 -3.16 -14.27
C TRP A 42 28.91 -4.23 -15.27
N HIS A 43 29.96 -5.01 -14.96
CA HIS A 43 30.47 -6.03 -15.88
C HIS A 43 29.43 -7.12 -16.23
N ARG A 44 28.40 -7.32 -15.38
CA ARG A 44 27.30 -8.26 -15.63
C ARG A 44 26.14 -7.64 -16.39
N VAL A 45 25.74 -6.41 -16.03
CA VAL A 45 24.49 -5.81 -16.53
C VAL A 45 24.71 -4.84 -17.70
N GLN A 46 25.86 -4.17 -17.74
CA GLN A 46 26.26 -3.19 -18.76
C GLN A 46 25.21 -2.11 -19.11
N ARG A 47 24.31 -1.81 -18.17
CA ARG A 47 23.26 -0.81 -18.30
C ARG A 47 23.05 -0.05 -16.99
N HIS A 48 22.52 1.16 -17.09
CA HIS A 48 22.17 2.00 -15.95
C HIS A 48 20.68 1.89 -15.66
N ASP A 49 20.31 0.98 -14.77
CA ASP A 49 18.93 0.84 -14.32
C ASP A 49 18.75 1.47 -12.94
N PHE A 50 17.71 2.27 -12.77
CA PHE A 50 17.36 2.86 -11.48
C PHE A 50 17.25 1.82 -10.36
N HIS A 51 16.66 0.65 -10.66
CA HIS A 51 16.46 -0.46 -9.72
C HIS A 51 17.77 -1.13 -9.29
N ASN A 52 18.79 -1.08 -10.13
CA ASN A 52 20.08 -1.71 -9.88
C ASN A 52 21.14 -0.72 -9.39
N MET A 53 20.73 0.48 -8.99
CA MET A 53 21.63 1.56 -8.59
C MET A 53 21.18 2.15 -7.26
N ILE A 54 22.15 2.48 -6.40
CA ILE A 54 21.90 2.98 -5.05
C ILE A 54 22.93 4.07 -4.71
N VAL A 55 22.54 5.04 -3.88
CA VAL A 55 23.43 6.13 -3.47
C VAL A 55 24.00 5.87 -2.09
N LEU A 56 25.33 5.86 -1.97
CA LEU A 56 26.05 5.56 -0.74
C LEU A 56 27.04 6.68 -0.42
N CYS A 57 27.41 6.87 0.85
CA CYS A 57 28.61 7.63 1.16
C CYS A 57 29.87 6.78 0.85
N PRO A 58 31.05 7.40 0.65
CA PRO A 58 32.29 6.67 0.33
C PRO A 58 32.61 5.51 1.30
N ASN A 59 32.32 5.69 2.59
CA ASN A 59 32.55 4.66 3.61
C ASN A 59 31.64 3.44 3.41
N CYS A 60 30.34 3.67 3.19
CA CYS A 60 29.39 2.58 2.97
C CYS A 60 29.59 1.93 1.59
N HIS A 61 29.99 2.69 0.58
CA HIS A 61 30.36 2.17 -0.74
C HIS A 61 31.57 1.24 -0.64
N THR A 62 32.62 1.65 0.08
CA THR A 62 33.80 0.82 0.33
C THR A 62 33.44 -0.47 1.08
N ARG A 63 32.58 -0.38 2.09
CA ARG A 63 32.09 -1.57 2.83
C ARG A 63 31.31 -2.52 1.93
N PHE A 64 30.49 -1.98 1.03
CA PHE A 64 29.78 -2.77 0.02
C PHE A 64 30.75 -3.45 -0.95
N ASP A 65 31.74 -2.72 -1.49
CA ASP A 65 32.74 -3.26 -2.41
C ASP A 65 33.58 -4.39 -1.77
N ARG A 66 33.82 -4.31 -0.45
CA ARG A 66 34.54 -5.34 0.32
C ARG A 66 33.68 -6.54 0.70
N GLY A 67 32.36 -6.44 0.56
CA GLY A 67 31.41 -7.47 0.98
C GLY A 67 31.01 -7.43 2.46
N ASP A 68 31.42 -6.40 3.21
CA ASP A 68 30.97 -6.19 4.61
C ASP A 68 29.47 -5.88 4.69
N ILE A 69 28.93 -5.33 3.60
CA ILE A 69 27.50 -5.23 3.37
C ILE A 69 27.22 -6.00 2.10
N ASP A 70 26.38 -7.03 2.19
CA ASP A 70 26.10 -7.86 1.04
C ASP A 70 25.12 -7.20 0.05
N ARG A 71 24.97 -7.85 -1.11
CA ARG A 71 24.08 -7.38 -2.17
C ARG A 71 22.59 -7.48 -1.79
N GLN A 72 22.22 -8.47 -0.99
CA GLN A 72 20.84 -8.67 -0.57
C GLN A 72 20.38 -7.53 0.35
N ALA A 73 21.26 -7.09 1.26
CA ALA A 73 21.08 -5.90 2.08
C ALA A 73 20.93 -4.64 1.22
N MET A 74 21.74 -4.48 0.16
CA MET A 74 21.58 -3.34 -0.78
C MET A 74 20.19 -3.30 -1.41
N PHE A 75 19.68 -4.44 -1.88
CA PHE A 75 18.32 -4.51 -2.43
C PHE A 75 17.28 -4.15 -1.37
N ARG A 76 17.43 -4.66 -0.15
CA ARG A 76 16.52 -4.33 0.96
C ARG A 76 16.55 -2.85 1.32
N TYR A 77 17.72 -2.22 1.34
CA TYR A 77 17.82 -0.78 1.59
C TYR A 77 17.19 0.04 0.46
N LYS A 78 17.40 -0.37 -0.81
CA LYS A 78 16.76 0.25 -1.97
C LYS A 78 15.24 0.20 -1.88
N GLU A 79 14.69 -0.91 -1.40
CA GLU A 79 13.25 -1.07 -1.18
C GLU A 79 12.73 -0.20 -0.03
N LEU A 80 13.43 -0.17 1.11
CA LEU A 80 13.04 0.66 2.25
C LEU A 80 12.97 2.15 1.92
N LEU A 81 13.84 2.65 1.04
CA LEU A 81 13.80 4.05 0.59
C LEU A 81 12.49 4.41 -0.12
N ARG A 82 11.85 3.44 -0.78
CA ARG A 82 10.55 3.63 -1.44
C ARG A 82 9.38 3.71 -0.46
N LEU A 83 9.56 3.19 0.76
CA LEU A 83 8.54 3.14 1.80
C LEU A 83 8.59 4.35 2.74
N SER A 84 9.75 5.01 2.86
CA SER A 84 9.98 6.08 3.85
C SER A 84 9.49 7.49 3.46
N ASP A 85 8.89 7.68 2.28
CA ASP A 85 8.20 8.93 1.94
C ASP A 85 6.71 8.66 1.62
N PRO A 86 5.79 8.88 2.59
CA PRO A 86 4.36 8.68 2.37
C PRO A 86 3.75 9.67 1.36
N ASN A 87 4.51 10.68 0.90
CA ASN A 87 4.09 11.68 -0.07
C ASN A 87 4.90 11.67 -1.38
N HIS A 88 5.94 10.83 -1.53
CA HIS A 88 6.62 10.63 -2.82
C HIS A 88 5.83 9.66 -3.69
N VAL A 89 4.71 10.12 -4.22
CA VAL A 89 4.27 9.60 -5.51
C VAL A 89 5.15 10.28 -6.53
N ALA A 90 6.22 9.61 -6.98
CA ALA A 90 6.90 10.04 -8.20
C ALA A 90 5.83 10.22 -9.28
N PRO A 91 5.72 11.40 -9.93
CA PRO A 91 4.67 11.69 -10.91
C PRO A 91 4.60 10.66 -12.04
N ASP A 92 5.73 10.00 -12.30
CA ASP A 92 5.87 8.85 -13.17
C ASP A 92 6.62 7.76 -12.40
N ASP A 93 5.90 6.77 -11.83
CA ASP A 93 6.55 5.52 -11.41
C ASP A 93 6.76 4.66 -12.67
N PRO A 94 8.00 4.43 -13.13
CA PRO A 94 8.25 3.58 -14.30
C PRO A 94 8.02 2.09 -14.03
N SER A 95 7.68 1.68 -12.79
CA SER A 95 7.29 0.32 -12.44
C SER A 95 5.78 0.25 -12.18
N PRO A 96 4.96 -0.21 -13.17
CA PRO A 96 3.53 -0.44 -12.97
C PRO A 96 3.23 -1.29 -11.74
N ARG A 97 4.05 -2.33 -11.48
CA ARG A 97 3.95 -3.20 -10.29
C ARG A 97 4.08 -2.43 -8.98
N ALA A 98 5.11 -1.59 -8.82
CA ALA A 98 5.31 -0.85 -7.58
C ALA A 98 4.24 0.24 -7.38
N GLY A 99 3.78 0.86 -8.48
CA GLY A 99 2.67 1.80 -8.46
C GLY A 99 1.37 1.15 -7.98
N LEU A 100 1.08 -0.05 -8.48
CA LEU A 100 -0.10 -0.83 -8.13
C LEU A 100 -0.10 -1.24 -6.65
N ILE A 101 1.02 -1.76 -6.12
CA ILE A 101 1.15 -2.11 -4.70
C ILE A 101 0.92 -0.87 -3.82
N ARG A 102 1.49 0.29 -4.17
CA ARG A 102 1.29 1.52 -3.38
C ARG A 102 -0.16 2.02 -3.45
N ALA A 103 -0.81 1.90 -4.60
CA ALA A 103 -2.23 2.25 -4.72
C ALA A 103 -3.11 1.33 -3.89
N TYR A 104 -2.79 0.03 -3.83
CA TYR A 104 -3.48 -0.91 -2.97
C TYR A 104 -3.34 -0.56 -1.49
N ARG A 105 -2.11 -0.30 -1.00
CA ARG A 105 -1.89 0.13 0.39
C ARG A 105 -2.61 1.42 0.74
N LEU A 106 -2.58 2.40 -0.17
CA LEU A 106 -3.33 3.64 -0.01
C LEU A 106 -4.83 3.38 0.11
N PHE A 107 -5.38 2.54 -0.78
CA PHE A 107 -6.79 2.16 -0.73
C PHE A 107 -7.16 1.52 0.62
N GLN A 108 -6.40 0.53 1.09
CA GLN A 108 -6.65 -0.12 2.38
C GLN A 108 -6.65 0.85 3.56
N SER A 109 -5.68 1.77 3.59
CA SER A 109 -5.56 2.79 4.62
C SER A 109 -6.77 3.74 4.63
N GLU A 110 -7.16 4.25 3.46
CA GLU A 110 -8.25 5.21 3.35
C GLU A 110 -9.63 4.57 3.59
N MET A 111 -9.82 3.30 3.20
CA MET A 111 -11.01 2.54 3.58
C MET A 111 -11.09 2.30 5.09
N THR A 112 -9.96 1.99 5.73
CA THR A 112 -9.90 1.85 7.20
C THR A 112 -10.21 3.17 7.91
N ARG A 113 -9.69 4.30 7.39
CA ARG A 113 -10.01 5.63 7.90
C ARG A 113 -11.50 5.95 7.73
N TRP A 114 -12.07 5.68 6.55
CA TRP A 114 -13.49 5.92 6.30
C TRP A 114 -14.37 5.05 7.21
N HIS A 115 -14.04 3.76 7.37
CA HIS A 115 -14.68 2.87 8.35
C HIS A 115 -14.74 3.49 9.75
N LYS A 116 -13.60 3.96 10.27
CA LYS A 116 -13.51 4.57 11.61
C LYS A 116 -14.45 5.78 11.72
N THR A 117 -14.57 6.61 10.67
CA THR A 117 -15.48 7.76 10.68
C THR A 117 -16.96 7.37 10.65
N ILE A 118 -17.34 6.34 9.88
CA ILE A 118 -18.73 5.84 9.86
C ILE A 118 -19.07 5.18 11.20
N SER A 119 -18.19 4.35 11.75
CA SER A 119 -18.37 3.73 13.09
C SER A 119 -18.52 4.77 14.20
N THR A 120 -17.82 5.90 14.10
CA THR A 120 -17.97 7.02 15.04
C THR A 120 -19.36 7.64 14.94
N LEU A 121 -19.89 7.81 13.72
CA LEU A 121 -21.27 8.28 13.52
C LEU A 121 -22.28 7.28 14.09
N VAL A 122 -22.15 6.00 13.79
CA VAL A 122 -23.03 4.94 14.33
C VAL A 122 -23.04 4.96 15.85
N SER A 123 -21.87 4.99 16.47
CA SER A 123 -21.73 5.04 17.93
C SER A 123 -22.36 6.30 18.51
N ALA A 124 -22.16 7.45 17.86
CA ALA A 124 -22.77 8.69 18.30
C ALA A 124 -24.30 8.63 18.27
N VAL A 125 -24.91 8.02 17.25
CA VAL A 125 -26.38 7.86 17.21
C VAL A 125 -26.88 6.88 18.27
N LYS A 126 -26.20 5.75 18.46
CA LYS A 126 -26.60 4.72 19.42
C LYS A 126 -26.51 5.17 20.88
N TYR A 127 -25.49 5.96 21.21
CA TYR A 127 -25.12 6.24 22.60
C TYR A 127 -25.31 7.71 23.00
N SER A 128 -25.64 8.61 22.08
CA SER A 128 -26.00 10.00 22.40
C SER A 128 -27.45 10.08 22.90
N SER A 129 -27.64 10.60 24.12
CA SER A 129 -28.95 11.01 24.64
C SER A 129 -29.42 12.38 24.10
N GLY A 130 -28.60 13.10 23.32
CA GLY A 130 -28.82 14.49 22.89
C GLY A 130 -29.02 14.71 21.39
N GLY A 131 -29.24 13.64 20.60
CA GLY A 131 -29.45 13.74 19.15
C GLY A 131 -28.17 13.59 18.30
N PHE A 132 -28.37 13.52 16.99
CA PHE A 132 -27.35 13.25 15.97
C PHE A 132 -26.30 14.38 15.92
N PRO A 133 -25.01 14.15 16.24
CA PRO A 133 -24.01 15.20 16.16
C PRO A 133 -23.66 15.46 14.69
N THR A 134 -24.34 16.44 14.11
CA THR A 134 -24.14 16.94 12.74
C THR A 134 -22.69 17.32 12.45
N GLY A 135 -21.89 17.63 13.49
CA GLY A 135 -20.46 17.95 13.38
C GLY A 135 -19.58 16.81 12.82
N ASN A 136 -19.99 15.54 12.95
CA ASN A 136 -19.20 14.39 12.49
C ASN A 136 -19.44 14.01 11.02
N LEU A 137 -20.39 14.66 10.33
CA LEU A 137 -20.69 14.39 8.92
C LEU A 137 -19.57 14.82 7.98
N LYS A 138 -18.98 15.99 8.23
CA LYS A 138 -17.93 16.56 7.37
C LYS A 138 -16.69 15.66 7.31
N PRO A 139 -16.12 15.19 8.44
CA PRO A 139 -15.02 14.22 8.42
C PRO A 139 -15.34 12.94 7.64
N CYS A 140 -16.53 12.38 7.81
CA CYS A 140 -16.95 11.17 7.10
C CYS A 140 -17.05 11.39 5.58
N ARG A 141 -17.65 12.51 5.15
CA ARG A 141 -17.72 12.86 3.71
C ARG A 141 -16.34 13.10 3.11
N THR A 142 -15.44 13.76 3.83
CA THR A 142 -14.05 13.95 3.39
C THR A 142 -13.33 12.61 3.25
N ALA A 143 -13.46 11.71 4.23
CA ALA A 143 -12.89 10.37 4.15
C ALA A 143 -13.46 9.58 2.97
N ALA A 144 -14.76 9.67 2.70
CA ALA A 144 -15.40 9.05 1.54
C ALA A 144 -14.80 9.54 0.21
N SER A 145 -14.60 10.86 0.05
CA SER A 145 -14.01 11.42 -1.16
C SER A 145 -12.56 10.97 -1.37
N ILE A 146 -11.77 10.89 -0.29
CA ILE A 146 -10.37 10.41 -0.35
C ILE A 146 -10.35 8.92 -0.69
N ALA A 147 -11.20 8.11 -0.05
CA ALA A 147 -11.36 6.70 -0.35
C ALA A 147 -11.78 6.45 -1.81
N ARG A 148 -12.67 7.28 -2.36
CA ARG A 148 -13.03 7.21 -3.78
C ARG A 148 -11.83 7.46 -4.69
N ALA A 149 -11.07 8.53 -4.42
CA ALA A 149 -9.87 8.83 -5.20
C ALA A 149 -8.82 7.72 -5.11
N ALA A 150 -8.69 7.06 -3.96
CA ALA A 150 -7.82 5.91 -3.79
C ALA A 150 -8.31 4.69 -4.60
N ALA A 151 -9.63 4.44 -4.62
CA ALA A 151 -10.24 3.38 -5.43
C ALA A 151 -10.03 3.62 -6.93
N ASP A 152 -10.28 4.83 -7.41
CA ASP A 152 -10.07 5.23 -8.81
C ASP A 152 -8.59 5.07 -9.19
N LYS A 153 -7.66 5.48 -8.31
CA LYS A 153 -6.23 5.32 -8.54
C LYS A 153 -5.81 3.85 -8.60
N LEU A 154 -6.35 3.00 -7.73
CA LEU A 154 -6.09 1.57 -7.73
C LEU A 154 -6.61 0.93 -9.02
N GLY A 155 -7.86 1.21 -9.41
CA GLY A 155 -8.44 0.70 -10.65
C GLY A 155 -7.71 1.18 -11.91
N ASN A 156 -7.22 2.42 -11.94
CA ASN A 156 -6.45 2.93 -13.08
C ASN A 156 -5.07 2.28 -13.25
N LEU A 157 -4.49 1.73 -12.19
CA LEU A 157 -3.17 1.08 -12.20
C LEU A 157 -3.28 -0.45 -12.28
N GLY A 158 -4.41 -1.02 -11.86
CA GLY A 158 -4.71 -2.43 -11.94
C GLY A 158 -5.36 -2.82 -13.26
N ASP A 159 -5.75 -4.09 -13.36
CA ASP A 159 -6.60 -4.57 -14.44
C ASP A 159 -8.10 -4.43 -14.08
N GLU A 160 -8.96 -4.95 -14.96
CA GLU A 160 -10.42 -4.92 -14.78
C GLU A 160 -10.86 -5.59 -13.47
N GLY A 161 -10.27 -6.74 -13.11
CA GLY A 161 -10.60 -7.47 -11.89
C GLY A 161 -10.27 -6.66 -10.63
N VAL A 162 -9.09 -6.03 -10.59
CA VAL A 162 -8.70 -5.14 -9.49
C VAL A 162 -9.64 -3.93 -9.40
N ALA A 163 -10.02 -3.34 -10.54
CA ALA A 163 -10.92 -2.19 -10.57
C ALA A 163 -12.33 -2.56 -10.08
N GLU A 164 -12.87 -3.70 -10.51
CA GLU A 164 -14.18 -4.20 -10.08
C GLU A 164 -14.21 -4.49 -8.57
N ALA A 165 -13.21 -5.22 -8.06
CA ALA A 165 -13.12 -5.55 -6.65
C ALA A 165 -12.98 -4.29 -5.77
N ALA A 166 -12.17 -3.32 -6.18
CA ALA A 166 -12.02 -2.06 -5.45
C ALA A 166 -13.33 -1.24 -5.43
N ASN A 167 -14.04 -1.17 -6.56
CA ASN A 167 -15.34 -0.49 -6.63
C ASN A 167 -16.40 -1.21 -5.79
N HIS A 168 -16.43 -2.54 -5.78
CA HIS A 168 -17.36 -3.31 -4.97
C HIS A 168 -17.22 -2.99 -3.47
N ILE A 169 -15.98 -2.98 -2.95
CA ILE A 169 -15.73 -2.60 -1.55
C ILE A 169 -16.14 -1.14 -1.31
N PHE A 170 -15.78 -0.22 -2.20
CA PHE A 170 -16.17 1.18 -2.06
C PHE A 170 -17.69 1.37 -2.00
N ASP A 171 -18.43 0.68 -2.87
CA ASP A 171 -19.89 0.77 -2.96
C ASP A 171 -20.60 0.17 -1.75
N TRP A 172 -20.05 -0.92 -1.18
CA TRP A 172 -20.52 -1.45 0.10
C TRP A 172 -20.43 -0.40 1.20
N TYR A 173 -19.28 0.26 1.34
CA TYR A 173 -19.08 1.32 2.34
C TYR A 173 -19.95 2.55 2.08
N ARG A 174 -20.14 2.92 0.81
CA ARG A 174 -21.04 4.00 0.40
C ARG A 174 -22.48 3.70 0.80
N SER A 175 -22.95 2.47 0.56
CA SER A 175 -24.28 2.03 0.97
C SER A 175 -24.47 2.14 2.48
N TRP A 176 -23.51 1.62 3.26
CA TRP A 176 -23.55 1.72 4.72
C TRP A 176 -23.52 3.17 5.22
N ALA A 177 -22.66 4.02 4.66
CA ALA A 177 -22.61 5.44 5.02
C ALA A 177 -23.93 6.16 4.71
N ASN A 178 -24.56 5.86 3.58
CA ASN A 178 -25.87 6.42 3.22
C ASN A 178 -26.96 5.98 4.20
N ASP A 179 -27.01 4.70 4.56
CA ASP A 179 -27.95 4.21 5.56
C ASP A 179 -27.78 4.91 6.92
N VAL A 180 -26.53 5.21 7.31
CA VAL A 180 -26.24 6.01 8.51
C VAL A 180 -26.70 7.46 8.36
N PHE A 181 -26.47 8.09 7.21
CA PHE A 181 -26.89 9.48 6.95
C PHE A 181 -28.41 9.62 6.90
N ASP A 182 -29.10 8.63 6.35
CA ASP A 182 -30.57 8.57 6.23
C ASP A 182 -31.24 8.08 7.52
N LEU A 183 -30.47 7.81 8.58
CA LEU A 183 -30.94 7.29 9.86
C LEU A 183 -31.75 5.99 9.73
N LYS A 184 -31.41 5.14 8.76
CA LYS A 184 -32.14 3.87 8.57
C LYS A 184 -31.91 2.94 9.75
N PRO A 185 -32.96 2.28 10.27
CA PRO A 185 -32.82 1.33 11.38
C PRO A 185 -31.78 0.23 11.14
N SER A 186 -31.61 -0.23 9.89
CA SER A 186 -30.62 -1.24 9.48
C SER A 186 -29.17 -0.90 9.88
N ALA A 187 -28.84 0.40 9.94
CA ALA A 187 -27.51 0.87 10.31
C ALA A 187 -27.24 0.87 11.82
N PHE A 188 -28.29 0.80 12.66
CA PHE A 188 -28.17 0.96 14.11
C PHE A 188 -28.74 -0.22 14.91
N ASN A 189 -29.72 -0.95 14.39
CA ASN A 189 -30.47 -1.97 15.13
C ASN A 189 -30.05 -3.41 14.79
N GLY A 190 -28.76 -3.63 14.53
CA GLY A 190 -28.22 -4.98 14.31
C GLY A 190 -28.04 -5.76 15.62
N THR A 191 -28.31 -7.06 15.57
CA THR A 191 -27.86 -8.03 16.57
C THR A 191 -26.34 -8.18 16.53
N ARG A 192 -25.74 -8.82 17.55
CA ARG A 192 -24.30 -9.11 17.52
C ARG A 192 -23.93 -9.96 16.30
N ASP A 193 -24.77 -10.94 15.99
CA ASP A 193 -24.56 -11.85 14.85
C ASP A 193 -24.62 -11.06 13.53
N ASP A 194 -25.57 -10.12 13.37
CA ASP A 194 -25.61 -9.22 12.21
C ASP A 194 -24.34 -8.34 12.06
N TYR A 195 -23.63 -8.06 13.16
CA TYR A 195 -22.37 -7.33 13.11
C TYR A 195 -21.21 -8.23 12.69
N GLU A 196 -21.17 -9.46 13.17
CA GLU A 196 -20.17 -10.46 12.81
C GLU A 196 -20.27 -10.83 11.33
N ASP A 197 -21.49 -11.07 10.83
CA ASP A 197 -21.74 -11.37 9.41
C ASP A 197 -21.26 -10.23 8.51
N ARG A 198 -21.64 -8.98 8.81
CA ARG A 198 -21.17 -7.81 8.05
C ARG A 198 -19.66 -7.62 8.12
N ALA A 199 -19.04 -7.95 9.25
CA ALA A 199 -17.58 -7.89 9.39
C ALA A 199 -16.89 -8.95 8.53
N GLN A 200 -17.47 -10.16 8.45
CA GLN A 200 -17.00 -11.26 7.62
C GLN A 200 -17.20 -10.99 6.13
N GLU A 201 -18.37 -10.52 5.69
CA GLU A 201 -18.62 -10.11 4.30
C GLU A 201 -17.60 -9.07 3.84
N ARG A 202 -17.37 -8.04 4.67
CA ARG A 202 -16.37 -7.02 4.40
C ARG A 202 -14.98 -7.61 4.29
N LEU A 203 -14.59 -8.47 5.23
CA LEU A 203 -13.28 -9.13 5.22
C LEU A 203 -13.09 -9.92 3.91
N MET A 204 -14.10 -10.68 3.51
CA MET A 204 -14.10 -11.47 2.29
C MET A 204 -13.96 -10.59 1.03
N ALA A 205 -14.63 -9.43 0.99
CA ALA A 205 -14.47 -8.48 -0.11
C ALA A 205 -13.02 -7.98 -0.24
N PHE A 206 -12.34 -7.72 0.88
CA PHE A 206 -10.91 -7.38 0.86
C PHE A 206 -10.02 -8.54 0.43
N VAL A 207 -10.36 -9.79 0.82
CA VAL A 207 -9.65 -11.00 0.37
C VAL A 207 -9.74 -11.14 -1.14
N MET A 208 -10.93 -11.00 -1.72
CA MET A 208 -11.10 -11.05 -3.17
C MET A 208 -10.26 -9.98 -3.88
N LEU A 209 -10.27 -8.73 -3.38
CA LEU A 209 -9.41 -7.68 -3.94
C LEU A 209 -7.93 -8.04 -3.83
N HIS A 210 -7.51 -8.65 -2.73
CA HIS A 210 -6.13 -9.04 -2.52
C HIS A 210 -5.70 -10.15 -3.49
N GLU A 211 -6.54 -11.15 -3.71
CA GLU A 211 -6.30 -12.22 -4.68
C GLU A 211 -6.21 -11.66 -6.11
N GLU A 212 -7.12 -10.77 -6.51
CA GLU A 212 -7.07 -10.10 -7.83
C GLU A 212 -5.79 -9.27 -7.98
N LEU A 213 -5.38 -8.57 -6.92
CA LEU A 213 -4.13 -7.81 -6.94
C LEU A 213 -2.90 -8.72 -7.06
N CYS A 214 -2.85 -9.83 -6.33
CA CYS A 214 -1.75 -10.79 -6.41
C CYS A 214 -1.69 -11.45 -7.78
N ALA A 215 -2.85 -11.80 -8.36
CA ALA A 215 -2.95 -12.28 -9.73
C ALA A 215 -2.42 -11.26 -10.75
N ALA A 216 -2.83 -9.98 -10.65
CA ALA A 216 -2.35 -8.90 -11.51
C ALA A 216 -0.83 -8.65 -11.37
N LEU A 217 -0.26 -8.96 -10.21
CA LEU A 217 1.17 -8.82 -9.91
C LEU A 217 1.99 -10.09 -10.18
N ASP A 218 1.36 -11.21 -10.54
CA ASP A 218 1.96 -12.55 -10.64
C ASP A 218 2.69 -12.94 -9.34
N LEU A 219 1.98 -12.82 -8.22
CA LEU A 219 2.44 -13.15 -6.87
C LEU A 219 1.54 -14.22 -6.26
N ASP A 220 2.12 -15.08 -5.42
CA ASP A 220 1.33 -15.87 -4.48
C ASP A 220 0.69 -14.94 -3.43
N PRO A 221 -0.57 -15.16 -3.02
CA PRO A 221 -1.23 -14.33 -2.02
C PRO A 221 -0.48 -14.20 -0.68
N THR A 222 0.41 -15.14 -0.35
CA THR A 222 1.24 -15.06 0.86
C THR A 222 2.49 -14.18 0.70
N GLU A 223 2.86 -13.81 -0.53
CA GLU A 223 4.03 -12.97 -0.81
C GLU A 223 3.75 -11.47 -0.61
N LEU A 224 2.48 -11.07 -0.54
CA LEU A 224 2.07 -9.70 -0.25
C LEU A 224 1.25 -9.69 1.03
N ASP A 225 1.63 -8.87 2.02
CA ASP A 225 0.86 -8.81 3.28
C ASP A 225 -0.61 -8.44 3.01
N PHE A 226 -1.56 -9.18 3.59
CA PHE A 226 -2.98 -8.94 3.37
C PHE A 226 -3.42 -7.55 3.84
N PHE A 227 -3.04 -7.14 5.05
CA PHE A 227 -3.11 -5.76 5.54
C PHE A 227 -1.75 -5.40 6.15
N GLU A 228 -1.37 -4.12 6.15
CA GLU A 228 -0.26 -3.70 7.01
C GLU A 228 -0.61 -4.12 8.44
N ALA A 229 0.22 -4.96 9.05
CA ALA A 229 0.05 -5.32 10.46
C ALA A 229 -0.06 -4.02 11.28
N GLU A 230 -1.28 -3.70 11.74
CA GLU A 230 -1.46 -2.63 12.72
C GLU A 230 -0.49 -2.97 13.87
N LYS A 231 0.31 -1.99 14.31
CA LYS A 231 1.26 -2.16 15.44
C LYS A 231 0.60 -2.63 16.75
N SER A 232 -0.71 -2.81 16.80
CA SER A 232 -1.41 -3.49 17.87
C SER A 232 -1.49 -4.99 17.55
N GLY A 233 -0.77 -5.81 18.33
CA GLY A 233 -0.70 -7.27 18.23
C GLY A 233 -2.01 -8.05 18.43
N LEU A 234 -3.06 -7.65 17.72
CA LEU A 234 -4.17 -8.51 17.35
C LEU A 234 -3.75 -9.16 16.02
N GLY A 235 -3.44 -10.46 16.07
CA GLY A 235 -3.20 -11.23 14.86
C GLY A 235 -4.35 -11.04 13.88
N LEU A 236 -4.03 -10.93 12.59
CA LEU A 236 -5.03 -11.00 11.53
C LEU A 236 -5.84 -12.30 11.73
N PRO A 237 -7.17 -12.30 11.53
CA PRO A 237 -7.91 -13.55 11.47
C PRO A 237 -7.25 -14.48 10.43
N GLU A 238 -7.09 -15.76 10.77
CA GLU A 238 -6.63 -16.79 9.82
C GLU A 238 -7.72 -16.92 8.74
N VAL A 239 -7.54 -16.22 7.62
CA VAL A 239 -8.35 -16.43 6.42
C VAL A 239 -7.47 -17.18 5.43
N PRO A 240 -7.91 -18.35 4.92
CA PRO A 240 -7.20 -19.04 3.87
C PRO A 240 -7.14 -18.13 2.64
N LEU A 241 -5.95 -17.63 2.30
CA LEU A 241 -5.71 -16.96 1.02
C LEU A 241 -5.49 -18.06 -0.05
N GLY A 242 -6.10 -17.94 -1.22
CA GLY A 242 -5.86 -18.85 -2.34
C GLY A 242 -6.91 -19.92 -2.59
N THR A 243 -8.18 -19.70 -2.22
CA THR A 243 -9.29 -20.59 -2.61
C THR A 243 -10.14 -19.95 -3.70
N ARG A 244 -9.54 -19.65 -4.86
CA ARG A 244 -10.32 -19.32 -6.07
C ARG A 244 -11.24 -20.52 -6.37
N GLY A 245 -12.51 -20.44 -5.95
CA GLY A 245 -13.55 -21.41 -6.30
C GLY A 245 -13.94 -22.50 -5.28
N LEU A 246 -13.57 -22.44 -3.99
CA LEU A 246 -14.19 -23.30 -2.96
C LEU A 246 -15.37 -22.60 -2.28
N TRP A 247 -16.37 -22.26 -3.09
CA TRP A 247 -17.75 -22.19 -2.63
C TRP A 247 -18.56 -22.99 -3.66
N GLU A 248 -18.23 -24.29 -3.78
CA GLU A 248 -19.21 -25.23 -4.29
C GLU A 248 -20.42 -25.14 -3.35
N THR A 249 -21.56 -24.92 -3.99
CA THR A 249 -22.91 -24.91 -3.44
C THR A 249 -23.11 -26.07 -2.46
N GLU A 250 -23.47 -25.78 -1.21
CA GLU A 250 -24.21 -26.72 -0.39
C GLU A 250 -25.64 -26.18 -0.20
N GLU A 251 -26.53 -26.84 -0.96
CA GLU A 251 -28.00 -27.00 -0.88
C GLU A 251 -28.91 -25.83 -0.47
#